data_AF-A0A2M8P9L0-F1
#
_entry.id   AF-A0A2M8P9L0-F1
#
_cell.length_a   1.000
_cell.length_b   1.000
_cell.length_c   1.000
_cell.angle_alpha   90.00
_cell.angle_beta   90.00
_cell.angle_gamma   90.00
#
_symmetry.space_group_name_H-M   'P 1'
#
loop_
_entity.id
_entity.type
_entity.pdbx_description
1 polymer ?
#
loop_
_entity_poly.entity_id
_entity_poly.type
_entity_poly.pdbx_seq_one_letter_code
_entity_poly.pdbx_strand_id
1 'polypeptide(L)'
;PDVGEYQGVVGRVSSQLPEIGGRGFIQYEGEALEMQIALPLTLTVEDEQAGLDNTKKLALLVERMNKAWGDRPRPQSVDLVKALSLIELFELLDKRDYKSVLDFPILEWWRESRKPEKAEWLKAPVGLVSGNKVRSLIFDQQIDGVHGMVAG
;
A
#
# COMPACT_ATOMS: atom_id res chain seq x y z
N PRO A 1 10.52 -18.26 -6.43
CA PRO A 1 9.85 -17.72 -5.21
C PRO A 1 9.73 -18.83 -4.17
N ASP A 2 9.94 -18.51 -2.90
CA ASP A 2 9.68 -19.48 -1.84
C ASP A 2 8.18 -19.77 -1.74
N VAL A 3 7.81 -21.03 -1.50
CA VAL A 3 6.40 -21.47 -1.47
C VAL A 3 5.66 -20.80 -0.31
N GLY A 4 6.35 -20.53 0.81
CA GLY A 4 5.78 -19.86 1.97
C GLY A 4 5.40 -18.41 1.70
N GLU A 5 6.28 -17.65 1.03
CA GLU A 5 5.99 -16.27 0.62
C GLU A 5 4.81 -16.19 -0.35
N TYR A 6 4.76 -17.12 -1.31
CA TYR A 6 3.68 -17.19 -2.28
C TYR A 6 2.33 -17.48 -1.62
N GLN A 7 2.27 -18.46 -0.71
CA GLN A 7 1.07 -18.78 0.07
C GLN A 7 0.65 -17.65 1.02
N GLY A 8 1.58 -16.81 1.47
CA GLY A 8 1.25 -15.59 2.24
C GLY A 8 0.41 -14.58 1.45
N VAL A 9 0.51 -14.58 0.11
CA VAL A 9 -0.23 -13.67 -0.77
C VAL A 9 -1.53 -14.31 -1.26
N VAL A 10 -1.47 -15.55 -1.76
CA VAL A 10 -2.62 -16.22 -2.40
C VAL A 10 -3.37 -17.18 -1.48
N GLY A 11 -2.99 -17.28 -0.21
CA GLY A 11 -3.53 -18.26 0.73
C GLY A 11 -3.00 -19.67 0.49
N ARG A 12 -3.53 -20.64 1.25
CA ARG A 12 -3.17 -22.05 1.09
C ARG A 12 -3.85 -22.62 -0.15
N VAL A 13 -3.05 -22.83 -1.20
CA VAL A 13 -3.45 -23.54 -2.41
C VAL A 13 -2.90 -24.96 -2.37
N SER A 14 -3.79 -25.94 -2.59
CA SER A 14 -3.49 -27.37 -2.53
C SER A 14 -3.09 -27.95 -3.89
N SER A 15 -3.43 -27.27 -4.98
CA SER A 15 -3.13 -27.69 -6.35
C SER A 15 -1.73 -27.24 -6.78
N GLN A 16 -0.96 -28.18 -7.31
CA GLN A 16 0.32 -27.89 -7.99
C GLN A 16 0.03 -27.43 -9.41
N LEU A 17 0.46 -26.21 -9.75
CA LEU A 17 0.39 -25.69 -11.10
C LEU A 17 1.55 -26.23 -11.95
N PRO A 18 1.35 -26.48 -13.25
CA PRO A 18 2.45 -26.76 -14.17
C PRO A 18 3.36 -25.52 -14.30
N GLU A 19 4.66 -25.75 -14.48
CA GLU A 19 5.66 -24.68 -14.69
C GLU A 19 5.51 -24.03 -16.08
N ILE A 20 4.50 -23.18 -16.22
CA ILE A 20 4.24 -22.41 -17.42
C ILE A 20 4.42 -20.92 -17.08
N GLY A 21 5.21 -20.20 -17.88
CA GLY A 21 5.41 -18.77 -17.68
C GLY A 21 4.09 -17.99 -17.63
N GLY A 22 3.89 -17.20 -16.58
CA GLY A 22 2.66 -16.43 -16.37
C GLY A 22 1.47 -17.22 -15.77
N ARG A 23 1.64 -18.51 -15.46
CA ARG A 23 0.66 -19.32 -14.71
C ARG A 23 0.76 -18.99 -13.22
N GLY A 24 -0.37 -18.87 -12.53
CA GLY A 24 -0.39 -18.64 -11.09
C GLY A 24 -1.79 -18.66 -10.51
N PHE A 25 -1.89 -18.38 -9.22
CA PHE A 25 -3.15 -18.09 -8.54
C PHE A 25 -3.32 -16.59 -8.33
N ILE A 26 -4.58 -16.16 -8.29
CA ILE A 26 -5.00 -14.83 -7.84
C ILE A 26 -6.08 -14.98 -6.78
N GLN A 27 -6.03 -14.13 -5.76
CA GLN A 27 -7.10 -14.02 -4.78
C GLN A 27 -8.21 -13.15 -5.34
N TYR A 28 -9.40 -13.72 -5.50
CA TYR A 28 -10.58 -13.03 -5.99
C TYR A 28 -11.76 -13.42 -5.09
N GLU A 29 -12.37 -12.42 -4.45
CA GLU A 29 -13.51 -12.60 -3.54
C GLU A 29 -13.28 -13.62 -2.41
N GLY A 30 -12.03 -13.77 -1.95
CA GLY A 30 -11.64 -14.69 -0.88
C GLY A 30 -11.34 -16.13 -1.35
N GLU A 31 -11.44 -16.39 -2.64
CA GLU A 31 -11.07 -17.66 -3.26
C GLU A 31 -9.78 -17.52 -4.09
N ALA A 32 -8.95 -18.57 -4.04
CA ALA A 32 -7.77 -18.65 -4.89
C ALA A 32 -8.15 -19.26 -6.25
N LEU A 33 -8.10 -18.44 -7.30
CA LEU A 33 -8.43 -18.85 -8.67
C LEU A 33 -7.16 -19.05 -9.49
N GLU A 34 -7.13 -20.10 -10.31
CA GLU A 34 -6.08 -20.29 -11.30
C GLU A 34 -6.18 -19.21 -12.39
N MET A 35 -5.04 -18.62 -12.74
CA MET A 35 -4.94 -17.59 -13.76
C MET A 35 -3.75 -17.83 -14.69
N GLN A 36 -3.87 -17.25 -15.89
CA GLN A 36 -2.77 -17.10 -16.83
C GLN A 36 -2.67 -15.62 -17.20
N ILE A 37 -1.48 -15.04 -17.01
CA ILE A 37 -1.21 -13.65 -17.36
C ILE A 37 -1.34 -13.48 -18.87
N ALA A 38 -2.16 -12.52 -19.29
CA ALA A 38 -2.28 -12.12 -20.68
C ALA A 38 -0.99 -11.45 -21.15
N LEU A 39 -0.56 -11.78 -22.36
CA LEU A 39 0.49 -11.03 -23.02
C LEU A 39 -0.09 -9.70 -23.51
N PRO A 40 0.62 -8.57 -23.34
CA PRO A 40 0.13 -7.25 -23.76
C PRO A 40 -0.01 -7.14 -25.28
N LEU A 41 0.63 -8.04 -26.03
CA LEU A 41 0.64 -8.09 -27.48
C LEU A 41 0.69 -9.53 -27.96
N THR A 42 0.26 -9.71 -29.20
CA THR A 42 0.43 -10.94 -29.97
C THR A 42 0.85 -10.53 -31.36
N LEU A 43 1.91 -11.12 -31.91
CA LEU A 43 2.32 -10.87 -33.29
C LEU A 43 1.32 -11.52 -34.23
N THR A 44 0.84 -10.79 -35.24
CA THR A 44 0.07 -11.41 -36.33
C THR A 44 1.01 -11.87 -37.44
N VAL A 45 0.52 -12.69 -38.35
CA VAL A 45 1.30 -13.18 -39.49
C VAL A 45 1.82 -12.00 -40.34
N GLU A 46 1.02 -10.94 -40.46
CA GLU A 46 1.41 -9.72 -41.19
C GLU A 46 2.53 -8.96 -40.47
N ASP A 47 2.53 -8.92 -39.13
CA ASP A 47 3.59 -8.27 -38.36
C ASP A 47 4.92 -9.00 -38.53
N GLU A 48 4.90 -10.33 -38.50
CA GLU A 48 6.08 -11.16 -38.72
C GLU A 48 6.63 -10.98 -40.13
N GLN A 49 5.76 -10.93 -41.14
CA GLN A 49 6.13 -10.64 -42.53
C GLN A 49 6.71 -9.22 -42.69
N ALA A 50 6.25 -8.25 -41.90
CA ALA A 50 6.80 -6.91 -41.83
C ALA A 50 8.08 -6.81 -40.98
N GLY A 51 8.59 -7.92 -40.44
CA GLY A 51 9.82 -7.97 -39.64
C GLY A 51 9.68 -7.33 -38.25
N LEU A 52 8.45 -7.22 -37.75
CA LEU A 52 8.19 -6.78 -36.37
C LEU A 52 8.46 -7.93 -35.41
N ASP A 53 9.14 -7.60 -34.31
CA ASP A 53 9.26 -8.44 -33.12
C ASP A 53 8.40 -7.86 -31.98
N ASN A 54 8.30 -8.58 -30.87
CA ASN A 54 7.54 -8.15 -29.69
C ASN A 54 7.98 -6.77 -29.17
N THR A 55 9.28 -6.46 -29.23
CA THR A 55 9.85 -5.20 -28.76
C THR A 55 9.43 -4.05 -29.65
N LYS A 56 9.51 -4.22 -30.97
CA LYS A 56 9.08 -3.24 -31.97
C LYS A 56 7.57 -3.01 -31.90
N LYS A 57 6.78 -4.07 -31.72
CA LYS A 57 5.32 -3.95 -31.57
C LYS A 57 4.93 -3.26 -30.26
N LEU A 58 5.68 -3.49 -29.16
CA LEU A 58 5.57 -2.70 -27.92
C LEU A 58 5.87 -1.23 -28.15
N ALA A 59 6.95 -0.91 -28.86
CA ALA A 59 7.31 0.47 -29.17
C ALA A 59 6.20 1.17 -29.96
N LEU A 60 5.61 0.48 -30.94
CA LEU A 60 4.49 0.99 -31.72
C LEU A 60 3.23 1.22 -30.86
N LEU A 61 2.94 0.32 -29.92
CA LEU A 61 1.83 0.50 -28.97
C LEU A 61 2.07 1.73 -28.09
N VAL A 62 3.28 1.88 -27.55
CA VAL A 62 3.67 3.05 -26.73
C VAL A 62 3.55 4.34 -27.53
N GLU A 63 3.97 4.37 -28.79
CA GLU A 63 3.82 5.53 -29.66
C GLU A 63 2.33 5.90 -29.85
N ARG A 64 1.48 4.90 -30.14
CA ARG A 64 0.03 5.10 -30.29
C ARG A 64 -0.60 5.61 -29.00
N MET A 65 -0.20 5.06 -27.84
CA MET A 65 -0.67 5.50 -26.53
C MET A 65 -0.26 6.95 -26.25
N ASN A 66 1.01 7.32 -26.51
CA ASN A 66 1.49 8.69 -26.35
C ASN A 66 0.71 9.66 -27.26
N LYS A 67 0.48 9.29 -28.53
CA LYS A 67 -0.30 10.08 -29.47
C LYS A 67 -1.74 10.26 -29.01
N ALA A 68 -2.38 9.21 -28.50
CA ALA A 68 -3.74 9.27 -27.98
C ALA A 68 -3.84 10.08 -26.68
N TRP A 69 -2.80 10.06 -25.86
CA TRP A 69 -2.71 10.84 -24.63
C TRP A 69 -2.53 12.34 -24.91
N GLY A 70 -1.74 12.69 -25.92
CA GLY A 70 -1.47 14.08 -26.30
C GLY A 70 -0.78 14.87 -25.17
N ASP A 71 -1.20 16.12 -24.99
CA ASP A 71 -0.62 17.05 -24.00
C ASP A 71 -1.27 16.96 -22.61
N ARG A 72 -2.05 15.90 -22.35
CA ARG A 72 -2.69 15.72 -21.04
C ARG A 72 -1.62 15.50 -19.96
N PRO A 73 -1.81 16.03 -18.75
CA PRO A 73 -0.87 15.82 -17.65
C PRO A 73 -0.71 14.32 -17.40
N ARG A 74 0.54 13.83 -17.40
CA ARG A 74 0.82 12.45 -17.03
C ARG A 74 0.48 12.25 -15.55
N PRO A 75 -0.18 11.15 -15.16
CA PRO A 75 -0.37 10.83 -13.75
C PRO A 75 0.99 10.83 -13.07
N GLN A 76 1.14 11.61 -12.00
CA GLN A 76 2.35 11.56 -11.19
C GLN A 76 2.41 10.19 -10.53
N SER A 77 3.56 9.54 -10.64
CA SER A 77 3.85 8.40 -9.78
C SER A 77 3.76 8.87 -8.35
N VAL A 78 2.89 8.26 -7.56
CA VAL A 78 2.95 8.42 -6.11
C VAL A 78 4.18 7.66 -5.69
N ASP A 79 5.28 8.36 -5.47
CA ASP A 79 6.36 7.81 -4.67
C ASP A 79 5.73 7.51 -3.30
N LEU A 80 5.51 6.22 -3.03
CA LEU A 80 5.28 5.75 -1.66
C LEU A 80 6.39 6.37 -0.84
N VAL A 81 6.04 7.29 0.06
CA VAL A 81 7.03 8.00 0.88
C VAL A 81 7.86 6.97 1.63
N LYS A 82 9.09 6.73 1.17
CA LYS A 82 9.92 5.63 1.69
C LYS A 82 10.45 5.92 3.09
N ALA A 83 10.57 7.20 3.45
CA ALA A 83 10.76 7.71 4.79
C ALA A 83 10.61 9.25 4.76
N LEU A 84 9.94 9.83 5.76
CA LEU A 84 10.01 11.26 6.07
C LEU A 84 10.76 11.40 7.39
N SER A 85 11.66 12.38 7.47
CA SER A 85 12.18 12.80 8.77
C SER A 85 11.07 13.47 9.60
N LEU A 86 11.25 13.51 10.92
CA LEU A 86 10.31 14.18 11.82
C LEU A 86 10.11 15.66 11.42
N ILE A 87 11.18 16.34 11.00
CA ILE A 87 11.15 17.74 10.57
C ILE A 87 10.28 17.89 9.33
N GLU A 88 10.57 17.16 8.27
CA GLU A 88 9.81 17.25 7.01
C GLU A 88 8.32 16.91 7.20
N LEU A 89 8.00 15.94 8.08
CA LEU A 89 6.62 15.60 8.40
C LEU A 89 5.89 16.79 9.03
N PHE A 90 6.48 17.42 10.04
CA PHE A 90 5.85 18.56 10.71
C PHE A 90 5.82 19.82 9.84
N GLU A 91 6.81 20.04 8.98
CA GLU A 91 6.78 21.13 8.01
C GLU A 91 5.61 20.98 7.03
N LEU A 92 5.37 19.75 6.57
CA LEU A 92 4.25 19.42 5.70
C LEU A 92 2.90 19.61 6.38
N LEU A 93 2.77 19.15 7.63
CA LEU A 93 1.51 19.22 8.40
C LEU A 93 1.17 20.65 8.81
N ASP A 94 2.14 21.39 9.34
CA ASP A 94 1.94 22.72 9.90
C ASP A 94 2.10 23.85 8.86
N LYS A 95 2.58 23.52 7.65
CA LYS A 95 2.92 24.48 6.58
C LYS A 95 3.87 25.58 7.07
N ARG A 96 4.84 25.20 7.88
CA ARG A 96 5.80 26.08 8.54
C ARG A 96 7.18 25.45 8.49
N ASP A 97 8.22 26.25 8.27
CA ASP A 97 9.63 25.84 8.30
C ASP A 97 10.12 25.56 9.73
N TYR A 98 10.79 24.42 9.94
CA TYR A 98 11.39 24.02 11.22
C TYR A 98 12.88 23.72 11.02
N LYS A 99 13.77 24.55 11.55
CA LYS A 99 15.22 24.42 11.33
C LYS A 99 15.88 23.42 12.29
N SER A 100 15.22 23.13 13.40
CA SER A 100 15.70 22.25 14.47
C SER A 100 14.55 21.62 15.22
N VAL A 101 14.80 20.48 15.88
CA VAL A 101 13.85 19.85 16.81
C VAL A 101 13.47 20.80 17.96
N LEU A 102 14.33 21.75 18.30
CA LEU A 102 14.04 22.76 19.31
C LEU A 102 13.07 23.85 18.84
N ASP A 103 12.81 23.96 17.54
CA ASP A 103 11.84 24.92 16.98
C ASP A 103 10.41 24.41 17.10
N PHE A 104 10.22 23.12 17.37
CA PHE A 104 8.91 22.59 17.67
C PHE A 104 8.39 23.18 18.98
N PRO A 105 7.11 23.60 19.04
CA PRO A 105 6.50 24.10 20.27
C PRO A 105 6.15 22.95 21.24
N ILE A 106 7.06 21.98 21.43
CA ILE A 106 6.88 20.77 22.24
C ILE A 106 6.48 21.12 23.68
N LEU A 107 7.08 22.17 24.25
CA LEU A 107 6.74 22.60 25.61
C LEU A 107 5.31 23.13 25.70
N GLU A 108 4.82 23.80 24.66
CA GLU A 108 3.44 24.28 24.61
C GLU A 108 2.49 23.13 24.35
N TRP A 109 2.80 22.22 23.42
CA TRP A 109 2.01 21.00 23.19
C TRP A 109 1.90 20.14 24.44
N TRP A 110 2.98 19.98 25.21
CA TRP A 110 2.94 19.28 26.49
C TRP A 110 2.09 20.07 27.51
N ARG A 111 2.26 21.39 27.61
CA ARG A 111 1.42 22.18 28.51
C ARG A 111 -0.06 22.01 28.19
N GLU A 112 -0.41 22.05 26.91
CA GLU A 112 -1.78 21.88 26.41
C GLU A 112 -2.30 20.45 26.60
N SER A 113 -1.48 19.41 26.44
CA SER A 113 -1.90 18.01 26.62
C SER A 113 -2.24 17.65 28.07
N ARG A 114 -1.84 18.48 29.04
CA ARG A 114 -2.22 18.33 30.45
C ARG A 114 -3.59 18.95 30.77
N LYS A 115 -4.21 19.68 29.84
CA LYS A 115 -5.56 20.21 30.04
C LYS A 115 -6.58 19.07 29.90
N PRO A 116 -7.56 18.94 30.80
CA PRO A 116 -8.56 17.86 30.73
C PRO A 116 -9.26 17.76 29.37
N GLU A 117 -9.49 18.89 28.70
CA GLU A 117 -10.20 18.95 27.41
C GLU A 117 -9.33 18.52 26.22
N LYS A 118 -8.01 18.36 26.43
CA LYS A 118 -7.02 17.99 25.40
C LYS A 118 -6.23 16.73 25.79
N ALA A 119 -6.50 16.18 26.97
CA ALA A 119 -5.88 14.97 27.45
C ALA A 119 -6.51 13.77 26.74
N GLU A 120 -5.68 12.96 26.10
CA GLU A 120 -6.10 11.65 25.59
C GLU A 120 -6.40 10.69 26.74
N TRP A 121 -7.36 9.79 26.52
CA TRP A 121 -7.63 8.72 27.48
C TRP A 121 -6.43 7.79 27.61
N LEU A 122 -6.21 7.26 28.81
CA LEU A 122 -5.19 6.26 29.04
C LEU A 122 -5.44 5.07 28.09
N LYS A 123 -4.39 4.52 27.48
CA LYS A 123 -4.52 3.32 26.63
C LYS A 123 -3.38 2.34 26.85
N ALA A 124 -3.67 1.05 26.78
CA ALA A 124 -2.71 -0.04 26.92
C ALA A 124 -2.74 -0.97 25.71
N PRO A 125 -1.58 -1.36 25.13
CA PRO A 125 -1.57 -2.33 24.04
C PRO A 125 -1.99 -3.70 24.55
N VAL A 126 -2.93 -4.36 23.85
CA VAL A 126 -3.44 -5.69 24.22
C VAL A 126 -2.93 -6.76 23.25
N GLY A 127 -2.63 -6.39 22.00
CA GLY A 127 -2.08 -7.32 21.03
C GLY A 127 -1.94 -6.73 19.63
N LEU A 128 -1.54 -7.58 18.67
CA LEU A 128 -1.47 -7.25 17.25
C LEU A 128 -2.70 -7.83 16.54
N VAL A 129 -3.32 -7.04 15.66
CA VAL A 129 -4.35 -7.52 14.73
C VAL A 129 -3.77 -7.69 13.32
N SER A 130 -4.56 -8.29 12.43
CA SER A 130 -4.18 -8.51 11.02
C SER A 130 -3.63 -7.25 10.38
N GLY A 131 -2.47 -7.37 9.71
CA GLY A 131 -1.76 -6.24 9.11
C GLY A 131 -0.81 -5.50 10.08
N ASN A 132 -0.32 -6.16 11.14
CA ASN A 132 0.62 -5.61 12.13
C ASN A 132 0.14 -4.34 12.84
N LYS A 133 -1.17 -4.08 12.84
CA LYS A 133 -1.72 -2.93 13.58
C LYS A 133 -1.81 -3.29 15.06
N VAL A 134 -1.31 -2.42 15.93
CA VAL A 134 -1.44 -2.58 17.39
C VAL A 134 -2.88 -2.29 17.78
N ARG A 135 -3.51 -3.26 18.47
CA ARG A 135 -4.79 -3.06 19.13
C ARG A 135 -4.55 -2.62 20.57
N SER A 136 -5.11 -1.46 20.93
CA SER A 136 -5.01 -0.88 22.26
C SER A 136 -6.38 -0.86 22.93
N LEU A 137 -6.42 -1.15 24.23
CA LEU A 137 -7.55 -0.87 25.12
C LEU A 137 -7.46 0.60 25.54
N ILE A 138 -8.52 1.36 25.33
CA ILE A 138 -8.69 2.75 25.70
C ILE A 138 -9.57 2.78 26.95
N PHE A 139 -9.08 3.33 28.06
CA PHE A 139 -9.80 3.39 29.33
C PHE A 139 -10.88 4.48 29.33
N ASP A 140 -11.81 4.41 28.37
CA ASP A 140 -12.98 5.27 28.22
C ASP A 140 -14.26 4.42 28.23
N GLN A 141 -15.24 4.85 29.02
CA GLN A 141 -16.52 4.18 29.19
C GLN A 141 -17.34 4.14 27.89
N GLN A 142 -17.19 5.14 27.02
CA GLN A 142 -17.94 5.22 25.77
C GLN A 142 -17.28 4.42 24.63
N ILE A 143 -15.95 4.27 24.65
CA ILE A 143 -15.19 3.60 23.59
C ILE A 143 -15.06 2.09 23.87
N ASP A 144 -14.52 1.70 25.02
CA ASP A 144 -14.31 0.28 25.34
C ASP A 144 -15.23 -0.24 26.46
N GLY A 145 -15.78 0.64 27.31
CA GLY A 145 -16.82 0.29 28.29
C GLY A 145 -16.52 -0.91 29.19
N VAL A 146 -17.47 -1.28 30.05
CA VAL A 146 -17.31 -2.46 30.93
C VAL A 146 -17.35 -3.78 30.11
N HIS A 147 -17.89 -3.74 28.89
CA HIS A 147 -17.99 -4.90 28.02
C HIS A 147 -16.65 -5.24 27.31
N GLY A 148 -15.73 -4.28 27.15
CA GLY A 148 -14.41 -4.52 26.55
C GLY A 148 -13.36 -5.15 27.50
N MET A 149 -13.53 -5.03 28.82
CA MET A 149 -12.60 -5.59 29.81
C MET A 149 -12.93 -7.03 30.27
N VAL A 150 -14.16 -7.51 30.07
CA VAL A 150 -14.62 -8.82 30.61
C VAL A 150 -14.60 -9.93 29.55
N ALA A 151 -14.40 -9.60 28.27
CA ALA A 151 -14.38 -10.57 27.15
C ALA A 151 -12.97 -10.90 26.64
N GLY A 152 -11.94 -10.69 27.46
CA GLY A 152 -10.57 -11.17 27.23
C GLY A 152 -10.33 -12.47 27.98
#